data_AF-A0AAD7TGG3-F1
#
_entry.id   AF-A0AAD7TGG3-F1
#
_cell.length_a   1.000
_cell.length_b   1.000
_cell.length_c   1.000
_cell.angle_alpha   90.00
_cell.angle_beta   90.00
_cell.angle_gamma   90.00
#
_symmetry.space_group_name_H-M   'P 1'
#
loop_
_entity.id
_entity.type
_entity.pdbx_description
1 polymer ?
#
loop_
_entity_poly.entity_id
_entity_poly.type
_entity_poly.pdbx_seq_one_letter_code
_entity_poly.pdbx_strand_id
1 'polypeptide(L)'
;MSNGTTTPPYDSTVEQLYHAANDVEMQDAYPTDKQYLYIVIDTNVLIDYCGIIEQFCDDVEKAQYPIMIIIPSVVLGELDGLKNRPELQWFARQATTWLLKKVKERRTVKLQAAKEAFNPSAPPAENDDMRKNDLAIRDCCLYFADKNRGYGALLVTMDKILCLECQKEG
;
A
#
# COMPACT_ATOMS: atom_id res chain seq x y z
N MET A 1 -24.41 -33.48 -13.81
CA MET A 1 -24.81 -32.06 -13.79
C MET A 1 -23.75 -31.34 -12.98
N SER A 2 -22.79 -30.72 -13.66
CA SER A 2 -21.67 -30.01 -13.05
C SER A 2 -22.13 -28.61 -12.65
N ASN A 3 -22.21 -28.35 -11.34
CA ASN A 3 -22.41 -27.01 -10.80
C ASN A 3 -21.17 -26.17 -11.10
N GLY A 4 -21.23 -25.38 -12.17
CA GLY A 4 -20.25 -24.35 -12.44
C GLY A 4 -20.39 -23.25 -11.40
N THR A 5 -19.55 -23.27 -10.38
CA THR A 5 -19.29 -22.11 -9.53
C THR A 5 -18.61 -21.06 -10.40
N THR A 6 -19.39 -20.14 -10.97
CA THR A 6 -18.88 -18.89 -11.52
C THR A 6 -18.20 -18.12 -10.40
N THR A 7 -16.86 -18.09 -10.42
CA THR A 7 -16.05 -17.20 -9.61
C THR A 7 -16.55 -15.78 -9.85
N PRO A 8 -16.88 -15.00 -8.81
CA PRO A 8 -17.32 -13.63 -9.00
C PRO A 8 -16.22 -12.82 -9.72
N PRO A 9 -16.57 -11.88 -10.61
CA PRO A 9 -15.62 -11.11 -11.44
C PRO A 9 -14.69 -10.16 -10.65
N TYR A 10 -14.64 -10.30 -9.32
CA TYR A 10 -14.04 -9.37 -8.38
C TYR A 10 -12.75 -9.90 -7.74
N ASP A 11 -12.54 -11.22 -7.77
CA ASP A 11 -11.26 -11.86 -7.42
C ASP A 11 -10.11 -11.25 -8.24
N SER A 12 -10.41 -10.93 -9.51
CA SER A 12 -9.44 -10.40 -10.46
C SER A 12 -8.86 -9.03 -10.11
N THR A 13 -9.49 -8.22 -9.23
CA THR A 13 -9.01 -6.84 -8.98
C THR A 13 -7.76 -6.82 -8.10
N VAL A 14 -7.75 -7.62 -7.04
CA VAL A 14 -6.58 -7.76 -6.16
C VAL A 14 -5.49 -8.57 -6.86
N GLU A 15 -5.85 -9.60 -7.63
CA GLU A 15 -4.90 -10.29 -8.51
C GLU A 15 -4.23 -9.32 -9.49
N GLN A 16 -4.99 -8.42 -10.12
CA GLN A 16 -4.42 -7.37 -10.98
C GLN A 16 -3.47 -6.43 -10.21
N LEU A 17 -3.75 -6.12 -8.94
CA LEU A 17 -2.85 -5.33 -8.10
C LEU A 17 -1.57 -6.12 -7.77
N TYR A 18 -1.67 -7.43 -7.48
CA TYR A 18 -0.50 -8.27 -7.26
C TYR A 18 0.36 -8.41 -8.52
N HIS A 19 -0.28 -8.57 -9.69
CA HIS A 19 0.43 -8.49 -10.97
C HIS A 19 1.07 -7.11 -11.14
N ALA A 20 0.39 -6.04 -10.74
CA ALA A 20 0.93 -4.70 -10.81
C ALA A 20 2.15 -4.49 -9.88
N ALA A 21 2.18 -5.12 -8.72
CA ALA A 21 3.30 -5.00 -7.79
C ALA A 21 4.55 -5.81 -8.21
N ASN A 22 4.34 -6.94 -8.90
CA ASN A 22 5.40 -7.92 -9.22
C ASN A 22 5.99 -7.78 -10.63
N ASP A 23 5.37 -6.99 -11.51
CA ASP A 23 5.92 -6.79 -12.85
C ASP A 23 7.23 -5.99 -12.78
N VAL A 24 8.31 -6.60 -13.24
CA VAL A 24 9.68 -6.05 -13.19
C VAL A 24 9.77 -4.77 -14.02
N GLU A 25 8.94 -4.62 -15.05
CA GLU A 25 8.81 -3.39 -15.85
C GLU A 25 8.20 -2.21 -15.08
N MET A 26 7.49 -2.46 -13.97
CA MET A 26 6.78 -1.40 -13.23
C MET A 26 7.69 -0.54 -12.34
N GLN A 27 8.92 -0.99 -12.07
CA GLN A 27 9.88 -0.22 -11.26
C GLN A 27 10.53 0.91 -12.03
N ASP A 28 10.74 0.72 -13.33
CA ASP A 28 11.34 1.73 -14.23
C ASP A 28 10.29 2.75 -14.73
N ALA A 29 9.01 2.53 -14.43
CA ALA A 29 7.91 3.38 -14.88
C ALA A 29 7.68 4.62 -13.99
N TYR A 30 8.30 4.69 -12.81
CA TYR A 30 8.29 5.88 -11.97
C TYR A 30 9.51 6.75 -12.29
N PRO A 31 9.37 8.08 -12.38
CA PRO A 31 10.50 8.96 -12.68
C PRO A 31 11.63 8.77 -11.66
N THR A 32 12.77 8.23 -12.10
CA THR A 32 13.94 7.95 -11.26
C THR A 32 14.83 9.18 -11.04
N ASP A 33 14.59 10.25 -11.81
CA ASP A 33 15.25 11.54 -11.73
C ASP A 33 14.63 12.47 -10.67
N LYS A 34 13.48 12.10 -10.12
CA LYS A 34 12.76 12.90 -9.12
C LYS A 34 12.83 12.25 -7.73
N GLN A 35 13.25 13.02 -6.74
CA GLN A 35 13.10 12.66 -5.34
C GLN A 35 11.68 12.94 -4.86
N TYR A 36 11.11 12.02 -4.07
CA TYR A 36 9.77 12.15 -3.51
C TYR A 36 9.80 12.19 -1.99
N LEU A 37 8.84 12.88 -1.39
CA LEU A 37 8.38 12.60 -0.03
C LEU A 37 7.42 11.42 -0.11
N TYR A 38 7.75 10.34 0.57
CA TYR A 38 6.92 9.14 0.58
C TYR A 38 5.88 9.22 1.69
N ILE A 39 4.63 8.90 1.37
CA ILE A 39 3.55 8.79 2.34
C ILE A 39 3.10 7.33 2.37
N VAL A 40 3.42 6.63 3.44
CA VAL A 40 3.06 5.22 3.61
C VAL A 40 1.69 5.14 4.27
N ILE A 41 0.74 4.46 3.63
CA ILE A 41 -0.65 4.38 4.10
C ILE A 41 -0.95 2.99 4.68
N ASP A 42 -1.55 2.99 5.86
CA ASP A 42 -2.12 1.81 6.53
C ASP A 42 -3.51 1.43 5.98
N THR A 43 -3.90 0.16 6.04
CA THR A 43 -5.20 -0.34 5.58
C THR A 43 -6.36 0.39 6.23
N ASN A 44 -6.32 0.61 7.54
CA ASN A 44 -7.44 1.26 8.25
C ASN A 44 -7.69 2.68 7.74
N VAL A 45 -6.62 3.39 7.37
CA VAL A 45 -6.73 4.73 6.78
C VAL A 45 -7.38 4.67 5.40
N LEU A 46 -7.04 3.68 4.58
CA LEU A 46 -7.70 3.50 3.28
C LEU A 46 -9.18 3.15 3.43
N ILE A 47 -9.52 2.30 4.39
CA ILE A 47 -10.91 1.89 4.62
C ILE A 47 -11.76 3.08 5.07
N ASP A 48 -11.28 3.84 6.05
CA ASP A 48 -12.06 4.90 6.68
C ASP A 48 -12.01 6.23 5.91
N TYR A 49 -10.93 6.49 5.17
CA TYR A 49 -10.63 7.80 4.58
C TYR A 49 -10.28 7.76 3.08
N CYS A 50 -10.65 6.71 2.34
CA CYS A 50 -10.35 6.57 0.90
C CYS A 50 -10.64 7.85 0.08
N GLY A 51 -11.80 8.48 0.29
CA GLY A 51 -12.18 9.69 -0.45
C GLY A 51 -11.30 10.91 -0.14
N ILE A 52 -10.77 11.02 1.09
CA ILE A 52 -9.82 12.08 1.44
C ILE A 52 -8.47 11.81 0.78
N ILE A 53 -8.01 10.56 0.77
CA ILE A 53 -6.76 10.17 0.09
C ILE A 53 -6.88 10.40 -1.43
N GLU A 54 -8.03 10.09 -2.03
CA GLU A 54 -8.30 10.38 -3.44
C GLU A 54 -8.19 11.87 -3.75
N GLN A 55 -8.87 12.72 -2.97
CA GLN A 55 -8.79 14.17 -3.14
C GLN A 55 -7.36 14.70 -2.95
N PHE A 56 -6.65 14.18 -1.95
CA PHE A 56 -5.25 14.55 -1.70
C PHE A 56 -4.35 14.19 -2.88
N CYS A 57 -4.53 13.01 -3.51
CA CYS A 57 -3.81 12.66 -4.73
C CYS A 57 -4.07 13.65 -5.86
N ASP A 58 -5.33 14.03 -6.08
CA ASP A 58 -5.71 14.97 -7.12
C ASP A 58 -5.06 16.35 -6.89
N ASP A 59 -5.02 16.81 -5.63
CA ASP A 59 -4.37 18.07 -5.25
C ASP A 59 -2.85 18.02 -5.45
N VAL A 60 -2.20 16.92 -5.03
CA VAL A 60 -0.76 16.68 -5.25
C VAL A 60 -0.43 16.69 -6.74
N GLU A 61 -1.25 16.05 -7.57
CA GLU A 61 -1.07 16.00 -9.01
C GLU A 61 -1.22 17.35 -9.69
N LYS A 62 -2.25 18.11 -9.29
CA LYS A 62 -2.54 19.43 -9.83
C LYS A 62 -1.44 20.43 -9.46
N ALA A 63 -0.94 20.38 -8.23
CA ALA A 63 0.15 21.22 -7.76
C ALA A 63 1.54 20.70 -8.18
N GLN A 64 1.61 19.49 -8.75
CA GLN A 64 2.84 18.80 -9.15
C GLN A 64 3.86 18.60 -8.01
N TYR A 65 3.37 18.47 -6.77
CA TYR A 65 4.24 18.25 -5.61
C TYR A 65 5.02 16.93 -5.75
N PRO A 66 6.27 16.87 -5.27
CA PRO A 66 7.08 15.66 -5.27
C PRO A 66 6.65 14.71 -4.14
N ILE A 67 5.39 14.26 -4.16
CA ILE A 67 4.83 13.37 -3.15
C ILE A 67 4.41 12.06 -3.82
N MET A 68 4.77 10.93 -3.20
CA MET A 68 4.38 9.60 -3.64
C MET A 68 3.74 8.84 -2.49
N ILE A 69 2.51 8.42 -2.69
CA ILE A 69 1.79 7.54 -1.78
C ILE A 69 2.24 6.11 -2.03
N ILE A 70 2.75 5.47 -0.98
CA ILE A 70 3.19 4.09 -0.96
C ILE A 70 2.13 3.26 -0.23
N ILE A 71 1.71 2.18 -0.88
CA ILE A 71 0.82 1.18 -0.31
C ILE A 71 1.67 -0.05 0.03
N PRO A 72 1.87 -0.36 1.32
CA PRO A 72 2.59 -1.56 1.73
C PRO A 72 1.97 -2.82 1.11
N SER A 73 2.79 -3.80 0.79
CA SER A 73 2.34 -5.05 0.16
C SER A 73 1.33 -5.82 1.04
N VAL A 74 1.49 -5.74 2.37
CA VAL A 74 0.60 -6.39 3.35
C VAL A 74 -0.83 -5.84 3.32
N VAL A 75 -0.99 -4.55 3.00
CA VAL A 75 -2.30 -3.88 2.93
C VAL A 75 -3.22 -4.53 1.89
N LEU A 76 -2.66 -5.06 0.79
CA LEU A 76 -3.47 -5.76 -0.22
C LEU A 76 -4.11 -7.04 0.34
N GLY A 77 -3.36 -7.78 1.16
CA GLY A 77 -3.86 -9.00 1.80
C GLY A 77 -4.93 -8.68 2.86
N GLU A 78 -4.75 -7.59 3.60
CA GLU A 78 -5.75 -7.11 4.56
C GLU A 78 -7.04 -6.67 3.87
N LEU A 79 -6.93 -5.84 2.82
CA LEU A 79 -8.09 -5.42 2.01
C LEU A 79 -8.85 -6.61 1.44
N ASP A 80 -8.14 -7.65 0.97
CA ASP A 80 -8.78 -8.85 0.46
C ASP A 80 -9.54 -9.63 1.55
N GLY A 81 -8.92 -9.80 2.72
CA GLY A 81 -9.59 -10.39 3.88
C GLY A 81 -10.84 -9.62 4.33
N LEU A 82 -10.80 -8.28 4.25
CA LEU A 82 -11.92 -7.41 4.62
C LEU A 82 -13.11 -7.49 3.65
N LYS A 83 -12.92 -7.93 2.41
CA LYS A 83 -14.05 -8.16 1.47
C LYS A 83 -15.01 -9.23 1.96
N ASN A 84 -14.59 -10.09 2.87
CA ASN A 84 -15.42 -11.15 3.47
C ASN A 84 -16.13 -10.69 4.76
N ARG A 85 -15.88 -9.46 5.23
CA ARG A 85 -16.57 -8.86 6.39
C ARG A 85 -17.74 -8.00 5.94
N PRO A 86 -19.00 -8.37 6.22
CA PRO A 86 -20.18 -7.67 5.67
C PRO A 86 -20.18 -6.15 5.90
N GLU A 87 -19.73 -5.72 7.07
CA GLU A 87 -19.70 -4.32 7.50
C GLU A 87 -18.60 -3.48 6.84
N LEU A 88 -17.52 -4.11 6.36
CA LEU A 88 -16.38 -3.44 5.71
C LEU A 88 -16.27 -3.74 4.21
N GLN A 89 -17.03 -4.71 3.69
CA GLN A 89 -16.93 -5.21 2.33
C GLN A 89 -17.06 -4.09 1.29
N TRP A 90 -17.99 -3.15 1.48
CA TRP A 90 -18.18 -2.05 0.54
C TRP A 90 -16.96 -1.13 0.50
N PHE A 91 -16.43 -0.73 1.66
CA PHE A 91 -15.26 0.13 1.77
C PHE A 91 -13.99 -0.53 1.22
N ALA A 92 -13.76 -1.80 1.57
CA ALA A 92 -12.63 -2.57 1.05
C ALA A 92 -12.64 -2.68 -0.48
N ARG A 93 -13.83 -2.86 -1.08
CA ARG A 93 -14.00 -2.87 -2.53
C ARG A 93 -13.74 -1.49 -3.15
N GLN A 94 -14.29 -0.42 -2.58
CA GLN A 94 -14.04 0.95 -3.06
C GLN A 94 -12.54 1.27 -3.05
N ALA A 95 -11.87 1.01 -1.93
CA ALA A 95 -10.42 1.22 -1.78
C ALA A 95 -9.64 0.41 -2.82
N THR A 96 -9.96 -0.87 -3.01
CA THR A 96 -9.30 -1.73 -4.02
C THR A 96 -9.48 -1.19 -5.44
N THR A 97 -10.69 -0.77 -5.82
CA THR A 97 -10.96 -0.22 -7.15
C THR A 97 -10.20 1.08 -7.39
N TRP A 98 -10.19 1.97 -6.40
CA TRP A 98 -9.43 3.22 -6.46
C TRP A 98 -7.93 2.96 -6.58
N LEU A 99 -7.37 2.05 -5.76
CA LEU A 99 -5.97 1.65 -5.82
C LEU A 99 -5.58 1.15 -7.20
N LEU A 100 -6.38 0.24 -7.79
CA LEU A 100 -6.09 -0.30 -9.11
C LEU A 100 -6.05 0.79 -10.18
N LYS A 101 -6.98 1.75 -10.12
CA LYS A 101 -6.98 2.91 -11.02
C LYS A 101 -5.70 3.72 -10.85
N LYS A 102 -5.36 4.17 -9.64
CA LYS A 102 -4.21 5.06 -9.41
C LYS A 102 -2.86 4.39 -9.68
N VAL A 103 -2.72 3.10 -9.36
CA VAL A 103 -1.50 2.32 -9.65
C VAL A 103 -1.29 2.17 -11.15
N LYS A 104 -2.36 1.99 -11.93
CA LYS A 104 -2.28 1.96 -13.41
C LYS A 104 -1.90 3.32 -14.01
N GLU A 105 -2.30 4.42 -13.38
CA GLU A 105 -1.91 5.77 -13.80
C GLU A 105 -0.42 6.04 -13.59
N ARG A 106 0.22 5.42 -12.58
CA ARG A 106 1.66 5.52 -12.29
C ARG A 106 2.14 6.96 -12.02
N ARG A 107 1.32 7.74 -11.31
CA ARG A 107 1.60 9.17 -11.03
C ARG A 107 1.95 9.42 -9.56
N THR A 108 0.97 9.23 -8.68
CA THR A 108 1.09 9.58 -7.26
C THR A 108 0.93 8.41 -6.30
N VAL A 109 0.41 7.27 -6.76
CA VAL A 109 0.21 6.08 -5.93
C VAL A 109 1.02 4.93 -6.50
N LYS A 110 1.73 4.23 -5.62
CA LYS A 110 2.57 3.08 -5.93
C LYS A 110 2.34 1.96 -4.92
N LEU A 111 2.31 0.72 -5.41
CA LEU A 111 2.40 -0.46 -4.55
C LEU A 111 3.87 -0.74 -4.23
N GLN A 112 4.15 -1.08 -2.98
CA GLN A 112 5.47 -1.58 -2.58
C GLN A 112 5.79 -2.85 -3.37
N ALA A 113 6.91 -2.85 -4.10
CA ALA A 113 7.40 -4.04 -4.79
C ALA A 113 8.12 -4.98 -3.81
N ALA A 114 8.19 -6.28 -4.12
CA ALA A 114 8.80 -7.28 -3.23
C ALA A 114 10.27 -7.00 -2.85
N LYS A 115 11.03 -6.33 -3.73
CA LYS A 115 12.42 -5.93 -3.47
C LYS A 115 12.56 -4.63 -2.66
N GLU A 116 11.45 -3.95 -2.39
CA GLU A 116 11.39 -2.68 -1.68
C GLU A 116 11.13 -2.91 -0.18
N ALA A 117 11.98 -3.75 0.41
CA ALA A 117 11.97 -4.09 1.82
C ALA A 117 13.30 -3.67 2.45
N PHE A 118 13.27 -3.16 3.67
CA PHE A 118 14.49 -2.76 4.39
C PHE A 118 15.29 -3.99 4.80
N ASN A 119 14.61 -5.04 5.25
CA ASN A 119 15.22 -6.33 5.55
C ASN A 119 14.50 -7.48 4.81
N PRO A 120 14.82 -7.71 3.52
CA PRO A 120 14.15 -8.73 2.70
C PRO A 120 14.42 -10.17 3.18
N SER A 121 15.41 -10.38 4.04
CA SER A 121 15.84 -11.71 4.52
C SER A 121 15.46 -12.00 5.97
N ALA A 122 14.83 -11.06 6.70
CA ALA A 122 14.35 -11.34 8.05
C ALA A 122 13.03 -12.11 7.98
N PRO A 123 13.00 -13.39 8.36
CA PRO A 123 11.72 -14.05 8.55
C PRO A 123 10.94 -13.30 9.64
N PRO A 124 9.62 -13.07 9.47
CA PRO A 124 8.80 -12.61 10.59
C PRO A 124 9.01 -13.62 11.72
N ALA A 125 9.34 -13.13 12.92
CA ALA A 125 9.56 -14.00 14.07
C ALA A 125 8.33 -14.92 14.22
N GLU A 126 8.55 -16.24 14.21
CA GLU A 126 7.51 -17.28 14.03
C GLU A 126 6.39 -17.29 15.09
N ASN A 127 6.39 -16.36 16.05
CA ASN A 127 5.47 -16.33 17.20
C ASN A 127 4.66 -15.03 17.34
N ASP A 128 4.66 -14.13 16.36
CA ASP A 128 3.94 -12.84 16.48
C ASP A 128 3.04 -12.53 15.29
N ASP A 129 2.13 -13.45 14.98
CA ASP A 129 1.11 -13.27 13.92
C ASP A 129 0.29 -11.99 14.11
N MET A 130 0.11 -11.54 15.36
CA MET A 130 -0.61 -10.29 15.65
C MET A 130 0.15 -9.04 15.21
N ARG A 131 1.49 -9.06 15.20
CA ARG A 131 2.32 -7.91 14.80
C ARG A 131 2.93 -8.02 13.42
N LYS A 132 2.69 -9.12 12.71
CA LYS A 132 3.31 -9.37 11.40
C LYS A 132 3.03 -8.25 10.40
N ASN A 133 1.81 -7.72 10.39
CA ASN A 133 1.43 -6.66 9.46
C ASN A 133 2.06 -5.32 9.86
N ASP A 134 2.05 -4.98 11.15
CA ASP A 134 2.73 -3.80 11.72
C ASP A 134 4.22 -3.81 11.40
N LEU A 135 4.89 -4.96 11.57
CA LEU A 135 6.31 -5.13 11.24
C LEU A 135 6.57 -4.95 9.74
N ALA A 136 5.68 -5.45 8.87
CA ALA A 136 5.79 -5.27 7.43
C ALA A 136 5.57 -3.81 6.99
N ILE A 137 4.62 -3.11 7.61
CA ILE A 137 4.40 -1.67 7.38
C ILE A 137 5.60 -0.86 7.86
N ARG A 138 6.14 -1.18 9.05
CA ARG A 138 7.36 -0.54 9.57
C ARG A 138 8.56 -0.78 8.65
N ASP A 139 8.76 -2.00 8.16
CA ASP A 139 9.83 -2.31 7.20
C ASP A 139 9.68 -1.48 5.90
N CYS A 140 8.45 -1.35 5.39
CA CYS A 140 8.13 -0.47 4.27
C CYS A 140 8.52 0.98 4.57
N CYS A 141 8.12 1.52 5.73
CA CYS A 141 8.50 2.88 6.15
C CYS A 141 10.02 3.05 6.17
N LEU A 142 10.76 2.12 6.78
CA LEU A 142 12.21 2.17 6.88
C LEU A 142 12.89 2.13 5.51
N TYR A 143 12.37 1.34 4.57
CA TYR A 143 12.90 1.29 3.21
C TYR A 143 12.80 2.66 2.51
N PHE A 144 11.63 3.30 2.58
CA PHE A 144 11.37 4.59 1.93
C PHE A 144 11.89 5.80 2.74
N ALA A 145 12.22 5.62 4.02
CA ALA A 145 12.83 6.65 4.86
C ALA A 145 14.31 6.91 4.52
N ASP A 146 14.99 5.99 3.82
CA ASP A 146 16.37 6.18 3.40
C ASP A 146 16.52 7.44 2.53
N LYS A 147 17.30 8.40 3.03
CA LYS A 147 17.54 9.71 2.40
C LYS A 147 18.21 9.62 1.02
N ASN A 148 18.79 8.47 0.68
CA ASN A 148 19.32 8.24 -0.66
C ASN A 148 18.22 7.97 -1.70
N ARG A 149 16.98 7.68 -1.26
CA ARG A 149 15.82 7.40 -2.13
C ARG A 149 14.89 8.60 -2.30
N GLY A 150 14.86 9.53 -1.35
CA GLY A 150 13.98 10.70 -1.42
C GLY A 150 14.08 11.63 -0.21
N TYR A 151 13.02 12.40 0.02
CA TYR A 151 12.93 13.35 1.13
C TYR A 151 12.56 12.70 2.48
N GLY A 152 12.35 11.38 2.51
CA GLY A 152 11.97 10.60 3.67
C GLY A 152 10.57 9.99 3.53
N ALA A 153 10.10 9.33 4.59
CA ALA A 153 8.79 8.69 4.65
C ALA A 153 7.95 9.24 5.82
N LEU A 154 6.65 9.42 5.57
CA LEU A 154 5.64 9.75 6.57
C LEU A 154 4.64 8.60 6.63
N LEU A 155 4.50 7.98 7.81
CA LEU A 155 3.46 6.99 8.04
C LEU A 155 2.14 7.69 8.37
N VAL A 156 1.06 7.27 7.69
CA VAL A 156 -0.31 7.62 8.05
C VAL A 156 -1.01 6.36 8.55
N THR A 157 -1.21 6.29 9.86
CA THR A 157 -1.86 5.19 10.55
C THR A 157 -2.80 5.72 11.64
N MET A 158 -3.80 4.91 11.99
CA MET A 158 -4.64 5.14 13.17
C MET A 158 -4.17 4.30 14.38
N ASP A 159 -3.19 3.43 14.20
CA ASP A 159 -2.60 2.62 15.26
C ASP A 159 -1.54 3.42 16.02
N LYS A 160 -1.81 3.67 17.30
CA LYS A 160 -0.91 4.44 18.18
C LYS A 160 0.38 3.69 18.50
N ILE A 161 0.33 2.36 18.59
CA ILE A 161 1.51 1.54 18.88
C ILE A 161 2.43 1.57 17.66
N LEU A 162 1.90 1.32 16.47
CA LEU A 162 2.68 1.39 15.24
C LEU A 162 3.26 2.79 15.03
N CYS A 163 2.48 3.84 15.27
CA CYS A 163 2.96 5.23 15.23
C CYS A 163 4.16 5.46 16.16
N LEU A 164 4.06 5.01 17.42
CA LEU A 164 5.13 5.16 18.41
C LEU A 164 6.36 4.32 18.07
N GLU A 165 6.18 3.14 17.48
CA GLU A 165 7.28 2.28 17.04
C GLU A 165 8.03 2.90 15.86
N CYS A 166 7.32 3.42 14.85
CA CYS A 166 7.94 4.12 13.73
C CYS A 166 8.62 5.43 14.16
N GLN A 167 8.03 6.21 15.06
CA GLN A 167 8.63 7.47 15.54
C GLN A 167 10.00 7.28 16.21
N LYS A 168 10.29 6.11 16.78
CA LYS A 168 11.60 5.80 17.38
C LYS A 168 12.71 5.68 16.34
N GLU A 169 12.37 5.44 15.08
CA GLU A 169 13.31 5.23 13.98
C GLU A 169 13.75 6.53 13.30
N GLY A 170 13.07 7.65 13.58
CA GLY A 170 13.32 8.97 12.98
C GLY A 170 12.28 9.34 11.94
#